data_AF-A0A519WV25-F1
#
_entry.id   AF-A0A519WV25-F1
#
_cell.length_a   1.000
_cell.length_b   1.000
_cell.length_c   1.000
_cell.angle_alpha   90.00
_cell.angle_beta   90.00
_cell.angle_gamma   90.00
#
_symmetry.space_group_name_H-M   'P 1'
#
loop_
_entity.id
_entity.type
_entity.pdbx_description
1 polymer ?
#
loop_
_entity_poly.entity_id
_entity_poly.type
_entity_poly.pdbx_seq_one_letter_code
_entity_poly.pdbx_strand_id
1 'polypeptide(L)'
;FIKANEITKAIAALKELVEMYNTSIWNDDALFTLGELYERNVKDPEQAKVYYQKLINDHPGSMFSAEARKRFRTLRGDNVGT
;
A
#
# COMPACT_ATOMS: atom_id res chain seq x y z
N PHE A 1 18.81 9.62 11.25
CA PHE A 1 19.01 8.16 11.33
C PHE A 1 17.81 7.37 11.89
N ILE A 2 16.76 8.00 12.43
CA ILE A 2 15.61 7.28 13.04
C ILE A 2 14.56 6.82 12.00
N LYS A 3 14.41 7.56 10.89
CA LYS A 3 13.30 7.33 9.93
C LYS A 3 13.33 5.96 9.24
N ALA A 4 14.49 5.43 8.84
CA ALA A 4 14.50 4.15 8.12
C ALA A 4 14.16 2.95 9.02
N ASN A 5 14.63 2.94 10.27
CA ASN A 5 14.46 1.82 11.19
C ASN A 5 13.00 1.62 11.63
N GLU A 6 12.26 2.72 11.77
CA GLU A 6 10.84 2.71 12.11
C GLU A 6 9.99 2.21 10.95
N ILE A 7 10.38 2.53 9.71
CA ILE A 7 9.65 2.13 8.50
C ILE A 7 9.73 0.62 8.28
N THR A 8 10.90 0.02 8.46
CA THR A 8 11.03 -1.44 8.35
C THR A 8 10.20 -2.15 9.40
N LYS A 9 10.13 -1.63 10.63
CA LYS A 9 9.25 -2.16 11.68
C LYS A 9 7.78 -1.99 11.34
N ALA A 10 7.38 -0.84 10.82
CA ALA A 10 6.00 -0.59 10.40
C ALA A 10 5.58 -1.55 9.27
N ILE A 11 6.44 -1.75 8.26
CA ILE A 11 6.22 -2.71 7.18
C ILE A 11 6.09 -4.13 7.73
N ALA A 12 6.97 -4.53 8.66
CA ALA A 12 6.91 -5.86 9.28
C ALA A 12 5.60 -6.05 10.07
N ALA A 13 5.24 -5.09 10.93
CA ALA A 13 4.02 -5.14 11.72
C ALA A 13 2.75 -5.15 10.84
N LEU A 14 2.73 -4.38 9.75
CA LEU A 14 1.61 -4.38 8.82
C LEU A 14 1.52 -5.69 8.02
N LYS A 15 2.65 -6.29 7.64
CA LYS A 15 2.66 -7.62 7.01
C LYS A 15 2.09 -8.67 7.96
N GLU A 16 2.54 -8.68 9.21
CA GLU A 16 2.00 -9.58 10.23
C GLU A 16 0.50 -9.33 10.47
N LEU A 17 0.05 -8.07 10.44
CA LEU A 17 -1.37 -7.74 10.52
C LEU A 17 -2.16 -8.29 9.32
N VAL A 18 -1.65 -8.12 8.10
CA VAL A 18 -2.28 -8.64 6.88
C VAL A 18 -2.35 -10.18 6.91
N GLU A 19 -1.31 -10.84 7.42
CA GLU A 19 -1.27 -12.31 7.53
C GLU A 19 -2.18 -12.83 8.65
N MET A 20 -2.16 -12.20 9.83
CA MET A 20 -2.98 -12.62 10.97
C MET A 20 -4.46 -12.24 10.82
N TYR A 21 -4.76 -11.10 10.19
CA TYR A 21 -6.09 -10.52 10.08
C TYR A 21 -6.57 -10.42 8.64
N ASN A 22 -6.17 -11.35 7.77
CA ASN A 22 -6.55 -11.40 6.36
C ASN A 22 -8.07 -11.29 6.12
N THR A 23 -8.88 -11.87 7.01
CA THR A 23 -10.35 -11.88 6.91
C THR A 23 -11.03 -10.71 7.61
N SER A 24 -10.27 -9.81 8.23
CA SER A 24 -10.81 -8.68 8.97
C SER A 24 -10.78 -7.41 8.13
N ILE A 25 -11.69 -6.48 8.44
CA ILE A 25 -11.79 -5.16 7.78
C ILE A 25 -10.50 -4.32 7.86
N TRP A 26 -9.60 -4.69 8.77
CA TRP A 26 -8.29 -4.05 8.95
C TRP A 26 -7.28 -4.41 7.86
N ASN A 27 -7.52 -5.50 7.12
CA ASN A 27 -6.64 -5.93 6.04
C ASN A 27 -6.53 -4.86 4.95
N ASP A 28 -7.65 -4.21 4.63
CA ASP A 28 -7.74 -3.16 3.62
C ASP A 28 -6.83 -1.97 3.97
N ASP A 29 -6.93 -1.52 5.22
CA ASP A 29 -6.17 -0.40 5.77
C ASP A 29 -4.68 -0.74 5.84
N ALA A 30 -4.36 -1.98 6.25
CA ALA A 30 -2.98 -2.45 6.33
C ALA A 30 -2.31 -2.55 4.94
N LEU A 31 -3.03 -3.06 3.94
CA LEU A 31 -2.57 -3.11 2.54
C LEU A 31 -2.37 -1.70 1.97
N PHE A 32 -3.29 -0.78 2.25
CA PHE A 32 -3.17 0.62 1.81
C PHE A 32 -1.95 1.30 2.44
N THR A 33 -1.79 1.14 3.75
CA THR A 33 -0.68 1.72 4.51
C THR A 33 0.66 1.13 4.07
N LEU A 34 0.73 -0.17 3.78
CA LEU A 34 1.92 -0.79 3.17
C LEU A 34 2.26 -0.12 1.84
N GLY A 35 1.28 0.04 0.96
CA GLY A 35 1.45 0.76 -0.31
C GLY A 35 2.02 2.16 -0.11
N GLU A 36 1.45 2.95 0.81
CA GLU A 36 1.92 4.30 1.12
C GLU A 36 3.33 4.33 1.70
N LEU A 37 3.68 3.38 2.57
CA LEU A 37 5.02 3.27 3.15
C LEU A 37 6.07 3.00 2.08
N TYR A 38 5.79 2.05 1.18
CA TYR A 38 6.70 1.74 0.08
C TYR A 38 6.84 2.93 -0.89
N GLU A 39 5.75 3.62 -1.19
CA GLU A 39 5.74 4.81 -2.05
C GLU A 39 6.54 5.97 -1.43
N ARG A 40 6.21 6.37 -0.20
CA ARG A 40 6.69 7.63 0.39
C ARG A 40 8.02 7.47 1.11
N ASN A 41 8.24 6.32 1.76
CA ASN A 41 9.41 6.12 2.61
C ASN A 41 10.48 5.29 1.92
N VAL A 42 10.11 4.14 1.36
CA VAL A 42 11.06 3.28 0.64
C VAL A 42 11.40 3.89 -0.73
N LYS A 43 10.53 4.77 -1.25
CA LYS A 43 10.61 5.32 -2.61
C LYS A 43 10.66 4.22 -3.66
N ASP A 44 9.95 3.13 -3.39
CA ASP A 44 9.82 1.98 -4.27
C ASP A 44 8.38 1.93 -4.81
N PRO A 45 8.11 2.64 -5.92
CA PRO A 45 6.78 2.68 -6.50
C PRO A 45 6.36 1.34 -7.10
N GLU A 46 7.29 0.43 -7.39
CA GLU A 46 6.97 -0.91 -7.91
C GLU A 46 6.34 -1.78 -6.85
N GLN A 47 6.95 -1.87 -5.66
CA GLN A 47 6.36 -2.53 -4.50
C GLN A 47 5.03 -1.90 -4.11
N ALA A 48 4.96 -0.57 -4.06
CA ALA A 48 3.73 0.15 -3.73
C ALA A 48 2.57 -0.24 -4.66
N LYS A 49 2.83 -0.31 -5.98
CA LYS A 49 1.85 -0.77 -6.97
C LYS A 49 1.33 -2.17 -6.67
N VAL A 50 2.20 -3.10 -6.26
CA VAL A 50 1.79 -4.47 -5.94
C VAL A 50 0.80 -4.50 -4.78
N TYR A 51 1.05 -3.74 -3.70
CA TYR A 51 0.14 -3.69 -2.56
C TYR A 51 -1.18 -3.00 -2.90
N TYR A 52 -1.14 -1.87 -3.62
CA TYR A 52 -2.37 -1.21 -4.08
C TYR A 52 -3.17 -2.10 -5.04
N GLN A 53 -2.50 -2.83 -5.92
CA GLN A 53 -3.15 -3.76 -6.84
C GLN A 53 -3.84 -4.90 -6.09
N LYS A 54 -3.18 -5.48 -5.08
CA LYS A 54 -3.79 -6.47 -4.19
C LYS A 54 -5.03 -5.91 -3.50
N LEU A 55 -4.94 -4.72 -2.91
CA LEU A 55 -6.07 -4.06 -2.25
C LEU A 55 -7.26 -3.86 -3.20
N ILE A 56 -7.01 -3.45 -4.45
CA ILE A 56 -8.08 -3.27 -5.46
C ILE A 56 -8.71 -4.60 -5.88
N ASN A 57 -7.93 -5.67 -5.94
CA ASN A 57 -8.39 -6.99 -6.37
C ASN A 57 -9.14 -7.74 -5.25
N ASP A 58 -8.54 -7.75 -4.06
CA ASP A 58 -9.02 -8.52 -2.92
C ASP A 58 -10.14 -7.77 -2.20
N HIS A 59 -10.09 -6.43 -2.18
CA HIS A 59 -11.04 -5.57 -1.46
C HIS A 59 -11.62 -4.43 -2.32
N PRO A 60 -12.26 -4.73 -3.46
CA PRO A 60 -12.78 -3.71 -4.38
C PRO A 60 -13.87 -2.82 -3.76
N GLY A 61 -14.58 -3.30 -2.74
CA GLY A 61 -15.64 -2.56 -2.04
C GLY A 61 -15.18 -1.74 -0.83
N SER A 62 -13.89 -1.80 -0.48
CA SER A 62 -13.37 -1.07 0.68
C SER A 62 -13.26 0.43 0.42
N MET A 63 -13.31 1.23 1.48
CA MET A 63 -13.15 2.69 1.41
C MET A 63 -11.82 3.10 0.77
N PHE A 64 -10.78 2.27 0.94
CA PHE A 64 -9.44 2.51 0.40
C PHE A 64 -9.27 2.07 -1.06
N SER A 65 -10.18 1.27 -1.63
CA SER A 65 -10.03 0.74 -2.99
C SER A 65 -10.00 1.86 -4.04
N ALA A 66 -10.83 2.88 -3.86
CA ALA A 66 -10.89 4.06 -4.74
C ALA A 66 -9.58 4.86 -4.71
N GLU A 67 -9.04 5.10 -3.50
CA GLU A 67 -7.80 5.85 -3.32
C GLU A 67 -6.58 5.04 -3.79
N ALA A 68 -6.54 3.74 -3.49
CA ALA A 68 -5.52 2.82 -3.98
C ALA A 68 -5.47 2.81 -5.51
N ARG A 69 -6.64 2.81 -6.17
CA ARG A 69 -6.72 2.85 -7.63
C ARG A 69 -6.30 4.20 -8.22
N LYS A 70 -6.50 5.29 -7.48
CA LYS A 70 -5.99 6.61 -7.86
C LYS A 70 -4.47 6.65 -7.74
N ARG A 71 -3.92 6.25 -6.59
CA ARG A 71 -2.48 6.12 -6.31
C ARG A 71 -1.78 5.21 -7.31
N PHE A 72 -2.33 4.03 -7.55
CA PHE A 72 -1.82 3.06 -8.52
C PHE A 72 -1.69 3.67 -9.92
N ARG A 73 -2.69 4.42 -10.38
CA ARG A 73 -2.62 5.15 -11.67
C ARG A 73 -1.54 6.22 -11.69
N THR A 74 -1.44 7.02 -10.63
CA THR A 74 -0.37 8.03 -10.50
C THR A 74 1.02 7.37 -10.56
N LEU A 75 1.21 6.27 -9.83
CA LEU A 75 2.47 5.54 -9.79
C LEU A 75 2.80 4.85 -11.11
N ARG A 76 1.79 4.43 -11.87
CA ARG A 76 1.97 3.79 -13.18
C ARG A 76 2.54 4.74 -14.23
N GLY A 77 2.55 6.04 -13.95
CA GLY A 77 3.12 7.02 -14.88
C GLY A 77 2.12 7.45 -15.94
N ASP A 78 0.82 7.52 -15.61
CA ASP A 78 -0.12 8.39 -16.33
C ASP A 78 0.20 9.90 -16.10
N ASN A 79 1.44 10.23 -15.71
CA ASN A 79 2.13 11.41 -16.23
C ASN A 79 2.26 11.24 -17.76
N VAL A 80 1.13 11.43 -18.44
CA VAL A 80 1.11 11.95 -19.80
C VAL A 80 1.96 13.21 -19.76
N GLY A 81 3.20 13.06 -20.21
CA GLY A 81 4.00 14.19 -20.60
C GLY A 81 3.24 14.91 -21.71
N THR A 82 2.79 16.11 -21.42
CA THR A 82 2.56 17.15 -22.42
C THR A 82 2.95 18.46 -21.79
#